data_AF-A0A8X6YEC3-F1
#
_entry.id   AF-A0A8X6YEC3-F1
#
_cell.length_a   1.000
_cell.length_b   1.000
_cell.length_c   1.000
_cell.angle_alpha   90.00
_cell.angle_beta   90.00
_cell.angle_gamma   90.00
#
_symmetry.space_group_name_H-M   'P 1'
#
loop_
_entity.id
_entity.type
_entity.pdbx_description
1 polymer ?
#
loop_
_entity_poly.entity_id
_entity_poly.type
_entity_poly.pdbx_seq_one_letter_code
_entity_poly.pdbx_strand_id
1 'polypeptide(L)'
;MLLVYEKDTEELSNQKQYVVRLNAKVLAHERERLEKTIQKSFLNSPSNGKHFSFAQGSYFLDPGKSIGVLLRRISNDELCVTKMQAIYDSLPTSDVVEDLEKILDEISVKLSRKLKEYLSTLAKNKQYIESVIDSSQFHFEHTDIACCQLQPESLKYNEHFGVDITLDRGCMTFPYSHTPAGLYIGKSFCAAFQVHLKEVPSLLWQYFISHDGAHFEYPDHPKFF
;
A
#
# COMPACT_ATOMS: atom_id res chain seq x y z
N MET A 1 -13.70 -26.58 12.05
CA MET A 1 -13.65 -27.36 10.80
C MET A 1 -13.11 -26.43 9.72
N LEU A 2 -11.78 -26.30 9.64
CA LEU A 2 -11.04 -25.36 8.78
C LEU A 2 -9.82 -26.12 8.24
N LEU A 3 -10.01 -26.99 7.24
CA LEU A 3 -8.92 -27.75 6.61
C LEU A 3 -9.24 -28.10 5.14
N VAL A 4 -9.79 -27.17 4.36
CA VAL A 4 -10.05 -27.43 2.92
C VAL A 4 -9.65 -26.28 1.98
N TYR A 5 -9.37 -25.06 2.46
CA TYR A 5 -9.17 -23.91 1.54
C TYR A 5 -7.72 -23.60 1.13
N GLU A 6 -6.70 -24.25 1.70
CA GLU A 6 -5.31 -23.84 1.48
C GLU A 6 -4.63 -24.58 0.31
N LYS A 7 -5.14 -25.76 -0.05
CA LYS A 7 -4.54 -26.63 -1.07
C LYS A 7 -4.77 -26.12 -2.50
N ASP A 8 -5.95 -25.56 -2.77
CA ASP A 8 -6.33 -25.11 -4.11
C ASP A 8 -5.64 -23.78 -4.50
N THR A 9 -5.25 -22.96 -3.52
CA THR A 9 -4.52 -21.70 -3.73
C THR A 9 -3.07 -21.91 -4.18
N GLU A 10 -2.38 -22.93 -3.65
CA GLU A 10 -1.03 -23.29 -4.10
C GLU A 10 -1.05 -23.91 -5.50
N GLU A 11 -2.03 -24.77 -5.80
CA GLU A 11 -2.17 -25.37 -7.14
C GLU A 11 -2.48 -24.32 -8.21
N LEU A 12 -3.36 -23.36 -7.91
CA LEU A 12 -3.67 -22.25 -8.81
C LEU A 12 -2.47 -21.29 -9.00
N SER A 13 -1.68 -21.07 -7.94
CA SER A 13 -0.44 -20.29 -8.01
C SER A 13 0.62 -20.99 -8.87
N ASN A 14 0.77 -22.30 -8.70
CA ASN A 14 1.69 -23.13 -9.48
C ASN A 14 1.27 -23.20 -10.97
N GLN A 15 -0.02 -23.28 -11.27
CA GLN A 15 -0.53 -23.21 -12.64
C GLN A 15 -0.29 -21.84 -13.29
N LYS A 16 -0.52 -20.74 -12.55
CA LYS A 16 -0.21 -19.39 -13.04
C LYS A 16 1.29 -19.21 -13.31
N GLN A 17 2.16 -19.68 -12.40
CA GLN A 17 3.61 -19.65 -12.61
C GLN A 17 4.04 -20.52 -13.79
N TYR A 18 3.39 -21.67 -14.01
CA TYR A 18 3.67 -22.55 -15.15
C TYR A 18 3.34 -21.88 -16.48
N VAL A 19 2.18 -21.21 -16.58
CA VAL A 19 1.78 -20.45 -17.78
C VAL A 19 2.75 -19.29 -18.05
N VAL A 20 3.16 -18.56 -17.02
CA VAL A 20 4.15 -17.47 -17.15
C VAL A 20 5.49 -18.01 -17.66
N ARG A 21 5.97 -19.14 -17.12
CA ARG A 21 7.20 -19.79 -17.58
C ARG A 21 7.08 -20.33 -19.01
N LEU A 22 5.92 -20.85 -19.40
CA LEU A 22 5.70 -21.28 -20.79
C LEU A 22 5.73 -20.09 -21.75
N ASN A 23 5.03 -19.01 -21.42
CA ASN A 23 5.01 -17.81 -22.24
C ASN A 23 6.41 -17.19 -22.37
N ALA A 24 7.20 -17.17 -21.29
CA ALA A 24 8.59 -16.72 -21.33
C ALA A 24 9.47 -17.61 -22.24
N LYS A 25 9.26 -18.93 -22.25
CA LYS A 25 9.98 -19.85 -23.15
C LYS A 25 9.57 -19.68 -24.61
N VAL A 26 8.28 -19.47 -24.88
CA VAL A 26 7.77 -19.21 -26.24
C VAL A 26 8.31 -17.88 -26.76
N LEU A 27 8.31 -16.83 -25.93
CA LEU A 27 8.89 -15.53 -26.27
C LEU A 27 10.40 -15.59 -26.50
N ALA A 28 11.14 -16.37 -25.69
CA ALA A 28 12.56 -16.59 -25.90
C ALA A 28 12.85 -17.33 -27.21
N HIS A 29 12.05 -18.35 -27.54
CA HIS A 29 12.18 -19.10 -28.79
C HIS A 29 11.81 -18.27 -30.03
N GLU A 30 10.78 -17.42 -29.95
CA GLU A 30 10.43 -16.43 -30.99
C GLU A 30 11.55 -15.42 -31.19
N ARG A 31 12.16 -14.91 -30.11
CA ARG A 31 13.31 -14.00 -30.18
C ARG A 31 14.51 -14.64 -30.86
N GLU A 32 14.84 -15.88 -30.53
CA GLU A 32 15.95 -16.60 -31.16
C GLU A 32 15.66 -16.88 -32.66
N ARG A 33 14.39 -17.11 -33.01
CA ARG A 33 13.95 -17.26 -34.41
C ARG A 33 14.05 -15.94 -35.18
N LEU A 34 13.69 -14.81 -34.57
CA LEU A 34 13.83 -13.48 -35.14
C LEU A 34 15.30 -13.10 -35.33
N GLU A 35 16.15 -13.34 -34.34
CA GLU A 35 17.60 -13.09 -34.43
C GLU A 35 18.23 -13.94 -35.54
N LYS A 36 17.89 -15.23 -35.65
CA LYS A 36 18.35 -16.10 -36.75
C LYS A 36 17.82 -15.66 -38.13
N THR A 37 16.63 -15.05 -38.19
CA THR A 37 16.02 -14.57 -39.43
C THR A 37 16.68 -13.26 -39.89
N ILE A 38 16.96 -12.36 -38.95
CA ILE A 38 17.73 -11.14 -39.18
C ILE A 38 19.14 -11.50 -39.65
N GLN A 39 19.84 -12.41 -38.96
CA GLN A 39 21.21 -12.79 -39.32
C GLN A 39 21.30 -13.52 -40.67
N LYS A 40 20.31 -14.35 -41.03
CA LYS A 40 20.21 -14.95 -42.38
C LYS A 40 19.89 -13.93 -43.47
N SER A 41 19.10 -12.90 -43.18
CA SER A 41 18.82 -11.81 -44.12
C SER A 41 20.04 -10.92 -44.38
N PHE A 42 20.94 -10.81 -43.41
CA PHE A 42 22.20 -10.07 -43.54
C PHE A 42 23.32 -10.89 -44.24
N LEU A 43 23.31 -12.21 -44.15
CA LEU A 43 24.39 -13.06 -44.69
C LEU A 43 24.11 -13.65 -46.08
N ASN A 44 22.86 -13.69 -46.54
CA ASN A 44 22.51 -14.13 -47.90
C ASN A 44 21.90 -12.99 -48.72
N SER A 45 22.74 -12.08 -49.20
CA SER A 45 22.40 -11.21 -50.32
C SER A 45 23.33 -11.53 -51.49
N PRO A 46 22.93 -12.40 -52.44
CA PRO A 46 23.41 -12.31 -53.80
C PRO A 46 22.80 -11.04 -54.40
N SER A 47 23.66 -10.20 -54.94
CA SER A 47 23.35 -9.01 -55.74
C SER A 47 22.17 -9.26 -56.70
N ASN A 48 20.98 -8.86 -56.30
CA ASN A 48 19.89 -8.54 -57.20
C ASN A 48 18.99 -7.52 -56.50
N GLY A 49 19.24 -6.26 -56.84
CA GLY A 49 18.60 -5.09 -56.25
C GLY A 49 17.08 -5.12 -56.43
N LYS A 50 16.39 -5.59 -55.41
CA LYS A 50 15.15 -4.93 -54.97
C LYS A 50 15.49 -4.23 -53.68
N HIS A 51 15.82 -2.94 -53.84
CA HIS A 51 16.04 -2.00 -52.76
C HIS A 51 15.02 -2.24 -51.65
N PHE A 52 15.54 -2.52 -50.45
CA PHE A 52 14.84 -2.19 -49.22
C PHE A 52 14.71 -0.67 -49.23
N SER A 53 13.68 -0.14 -49.87
CA SER A 53 13.41 1.28 -49.89
C SER A 53 12.92 1.65 -48.50
N PHE A 54 13.88 1.98 -47.64
CA PHE A 54 13.68 2.99 -46.63
C PHE A 54 13.22 4.24 -47.39
N ALA A 55 11.91 4.38 -47.57
CA ALA A 55 11.32 5.38 -48.43
C ALA A 55 11.45 6.76 -47.75
N GLN A 56 12.65 7.34 -47.81
CA GLN A 56 12.90 8.77 -47.69
C GLN A 56 12.04 9.50 -48.72
N GLY A 57 10.80 9.81 -48.35
CA GLY A 57 9.88 10.50 -49.25
C GLY A 57 8.47 10.49 -48.73
N SER A 58 8.18 11.36 -47.74
CA SER A 58 6.86 11.93 -47.39
C SER A 58 6.61 12.11 -45.88
N TYR A 59 7.59 11.83 -45.01
CA TYR A 59 7.43 12.03 -43.56
C TYR A 59 7.38 13.51 -43.10
N PHE A 60 7.52 14.48 -44.01
CA PHE A 60 7.75 15.88 -43.67
C PHE A 60 6.51 16.78 -43.67
N LEU A 61 5.32 16.26 -44.00
CA LEU A 61 4.11 17.08 -44.04
C LEU A 61 3.29 17.06 -42.74
N ASP A 62 3.58 16.12 -41.81
CA ASP A 62 2.96 16.12 -40.46
C ASP A 62 3.73 15.18 -39.49
N PRO A 63 4.81 15.65 -38.84
CA PRO A 63 5.70 14.80 -38.04
C PRO A 63 4.99 14.04 -36.90
N GLY A 64 3.90 14.59 -36.36
CA GLY A 64 3.10 13.94 -35.32
C GLY A 64 2.34 12.70 -35.82
N LYS A 65 1.79 12.76 -37.04
CA LYS A 65 1.09 11.60 -37.64
C LYS A 65 2.04 10.47 -38.01
N SER A 66 3.22 10.79 -38.55
CA SER A 66 4.21 9.78 -38.90
C SER A 66 4.76 9.04 -37.67
N ILE A 67 4.99 9.76 -36.57
CA ILE A 67 5.43 9.16 -35.30
C ILE A 67 4.31 8.30 -34.68
N GLY A 68 3.05 8.77 -34.72
CA GLY A 68 1.91 8.00 -34.23
C GLY A 68 1.72 6.68 -34.99
N VAL A 69 1.87 6.68 -36.32
CA VAL A 69 1.80 5.46 -37.13
C VAL A 69 2.95 4.51 -36.82
N LEU A 70 4.17 5.03 -36.65
CA LEU A 70 5.34 4.23 -36.29
C LEU A 70 5.17 3.57 -34.91
N LEU A 71 4.79 4.34 -33.89
CA LEU A 71 4.59 3.83 -32.53
C LEU A 71 3.44 2.81 -32.47
N ARG A 72 2.37 3.03 -33.24
CA ARG A 72 1.26 2.08 -33.36
C ARG A 72 1.72 0.77 -34.00
N ARG A 73 2.57 0.85 -35.03
CA ARG A 73 3.15 -0.34 -35.66
C ARG A 73 4.05 -1.11 -34.70
N ILE A 74 4.94 -0.42 -33.98
CA ILE A 74 5.79 -1.05 -32.97
C ILE A 74 4.94 -1.71 -31.87
N SER A 75 3.89 -1.04 -31.40
CA SER A 75 3.02 -1.58 -30.35
C SER A 75 2.22 -2.81 -30.81
N ASN A 76 1.73 -2.80 -32.05
CA ASN A 76 0.89 -3.89 -32.55
C ASN A 76 1.71 -5.07 -33.09
N ASP A 77 2.80 -4.80 -33.83
CA ASP A 77 3.57 -5.83 -34.54
C ASP A 77 4.69 -6.39 -33.66
N GLU A 78 5.44 -5.52 -32.95
CA GLU A 78 6.60 -5.94 -32.14
C GLU A 78 6.18 -6.31 -30.71
N LEU A 79 5.43 -5.41 -30.04
CA LEU A 79 4.92 -5.68 -28.69
C LEU A 79 3.69 -6.61 -28.70
N CYS A 80 3.18 -6.94 -29.89
CA CYS A 80 2.10 -7.93 -30.08
C CYS A 80 0.85 -7.65 -29.24
N VAL A 81 0.55 -6.40 -28.90
CA VAL A 81 -0.56 -6.01 -28.01
C VAL A 81 -1.89 -6.58 -28.50
N THR A 82 -2.13 -6.53 -29.81
CA THR A 82 -3.34 -7.07 -30.44
C THR A 82 -3.42 -8.60 -30.36
N LYS A 83 -2.29 -9.29 -30.47
CA LYS A 83 -2.24 -10.75 -30.32
C LYS A 83 -2.43 -11.16 -28.87
N MET A 84 -1.83 -10.45 -27.92
CA MET A 84 -2.02 -10.70 -26.49
C MET A 84 -3.47 -10.45 -26.06
N GLN A 85 -4.10 -9.38 -26.55
CA GLN A 85 -5.52 -9.12 -26.31
C GLN A 85 -6.39 -10.23 -26.90
N ALA A 86 -6.12 -10.65 -28.14
CA ALA A 86 -6.86 -11.75 -28.77
C ALA A 86 -6.71 -13.09 -28.02
N ILE A 87 -5.53 -13.37 -27.45
CA ILE A 87 -5.32 -14.52 -26.57
C ILE A 87 -6.14 -14.37 -25.30
N TYR A 88 -6.11 -13.20 -24.66
CA TYR A 88 -6.87 -12.93 -23.43
C TYR A 88 -8.39 -13.07 -23.66
N ASP A 89 -8.90 -12.51 -24.76
CA ASP A 89 -10.31 -12.59 -25.15
C ASP A 89 -10.75 -14.01 -25.51
N SER A 90 -9.81 -14.87 -25.95
CA SER A 90 -10.08 -16.28 -26.26
C SER A 90 -10.16 -17.17 -25.03
N LEU A 91 -9.71 -16.69 -23.85
CA LEU A 91 -9.80 -17.45 -22.62
C LEU A 91 -11.26 -17.50 -22.14
N PRO A 92 -11.75 -18.66 -21.70
CA PRO A 92 -13.08 -18.76 -21.10
C PRO A 92 -13.09 -17.95 -19.80
N THR A 93 -13.64 -16.74 -19.90
CA THR A 93 -13.92 -15.89 -18.75
C THR A 93 -15.30 -16.25 -18.24
N SER A 94 -15.40 -16.58 -16.95
CA SER A 94 -16.68 -16.57 -16.27
C SER A 94 -16.97 -15.13 -15.91
N ASP A 95 -18.04 -14.57 -16.48
CA ASP A 95 -18.60 -13.32 -15.96
C ASP A 95 -19.09 -13.60 -14.55
N VAL A 96 -18.28 -13.24 -13.56
CA VAL A 96 -18.71 -13.21 -12.17
C VAL A 96 -19.69 -12.06 -12.09
N VAL A 97 -20.98 -12.36 -12.23
CA VAL A 97 -22.04 -11.42 -11.88
C VAL A 97 -21.96 -11.28 -10.37
N GLU A 98 -21.19 -10.29 -9.95
CA GLU A 98 -21.09 -9.91 -8.56
C GLU A 98 -22.48 -9.46 -8.09
N ASP A 99 -22.93 -10.03 -6.99
CA ASP A 99 -24.17 -9.59 -6.35
C ASP A 99 -23.88 -8.28 -5.62
N LEU A 100 -24.22 -7.16 -6.28
CA LEU A 100 -23.99 -5.82 -5.75
C LEU A 100 -24.69 -5.61 -4.41
N GLU A 101 -25.87 -6.21 -4.18
CA GLU A 101 -26.61 -6.07 -2.92
C GLU A 101 -25.84 -6.78 -1.80
N LYS A 102 -25.35 -8.00 -2.07
CA LYS A 102 -24.52 -8.73 -1.11
C LYS A 102 -23.21 -8.01 -0.78
N ILE A 103 -22.55 -7.41 -1.79
CA ILE A 103 -21.32 -6.62 -1.56
C ILE A 103 -21.64 -5.41 -0.68
N LEU A 104 -22.73 -4.71 -0.95
CA LEU A 104 -23.15 -3.54 -0.18
C LEU A 104 -23.48 -3.92 1.27
N ASP A 105 -24.19 -5.03 1.47
CA ASP A 105 -24.46 -5.57 2.80
C ASP A 105 -23.17 -5.94 3.54
N GLU A 106 -22.24 -6.63 2.87
CA GLU A 106 -20.94 -6.96 3.47
C GLU A 106 -20.15 -5.71 3.88
N ILE A 107 -20.13 -4.68 3.03
CA ILE A 107 -19.47 -3.39 3.33
C ILE A 107 -20.14 -2.74 4.53
N SER A 108 -21.47 -2.68 4.56
CA SER A 108 -22.23 -2.05 5.65
C SER A 108 -21.97 -2.74 7.00
N VAL A 109 -21.92 -4.07 7.02
CA VAL A 109 -21.64 -4.88 8.21
C VAL A 109 -20.20 -4.69 8.65
N LYS A 110 -19.24 -4.72 7.72
CA LYS A 110 -17.81 -4.49 8.02
C LYS A 110 -17.57 -3.10 8.59
N LEU A 111 -18.19 -2.06 8.03
CA LEU A 111 -18.09 -0.68 8.51
C LEU A 111 -18.72 -0.53 9.90
N SER A 112 -19.93 -1.04 10.08
CA SER A 112 -20.65 -0.98 11.35
C SER A 112 -19.87 -1.67 12.47
N ARG A 113 -19.23 -2.81 12.18
CA ARG A 113 -18.37 -3.52 13.12
C ARG A 113 -17.14 -2.68 13.50
N LYS A 114 -16.42 -2.12 12.52
CA LYS A 114 -15.26 -1.26 12.78
C LYS A 114 -15.61 -0.04 13.62
N LEU A 115 -16.73 0.62 13.33
CA LEU A 115 -17.19 1.77 14.11
C LEU A 115 -17.53 1.38 15.56
N LYS A 116 -18.17 0.23 15.78
CA LYS A 116 -18.43 -0.29 17.13
C LYS A 116 -17.14 -0.60 17.89
N GLU A 117 -16.12 -1.14 17.24
CA GLU A 117 -14.80 -1.38 17.83
C GLU A 117 -14.14 -0.07 18.28
N TYR A 118 -14.20 0.98 17.44
CA TYR A 118 -13.67 2.30 17.80
C TYR A 118 -14.44 2.95 18.94
N LEU A 119 -15.78 2.91 18.93
CA LEU A 119 -16.60 3.44 20.02
C LEU A 119 -16.36 2.71 21.34
N SER A 120 -16.21 1.39 21.29
CA SER A 120 -15.87 0.57 22.46
C SER A 120 -14.52 0.96 23.03
N THR A 121 -13.50 1.11 22.17
CA THR A 121 -12.16 1.55 22.59
C THR A 121 -12.19 2.95 23.20
N LEU A 122 -12.93 3.88 22.59
CA LEU A 122 -13.08 5.24 23.10
C LEU A 122 -13.76 5.26 24.48
N ALA A 123 -14.79 4.44 24.68
CA ALA A 123 -15.45 4.31 25.98
C ALA A 123 -14.52 3.74 27.05
N LYS A 124 -13.72 2.71 26.72
CA LYS A 124 -12.67 2.17 27.61
C LYS A 124 -11.63 3.22 27.96
N ASN A 125 -11.14 3.96 26.97
CA ASN A 125 -10.18 5.06 27.15
C ASN A 125 -10.75 6.11 28.10
N LYS A 126 -12.00 6.56 27.86
CA LYS A 126 -12.68 7.52 28.73
C LYS A 126 -12.75 7.01 30.18
N GLN A 127 -13.25 5.80 30.39
CA GLN A 127 -13.40 5.22 31.73
C GLN A 127 -12.04 5.08 32.43
N TYR A 128 -11.01 4.67 31.70
CA TYR A 128 -9.64 4.59 32.24
C TYR A 128 -9.14 5.97 32.65
N ILE A 129 -9.28 6.97 31.79
CA ILE A 129 -8.86 8.35 32.05
C ILE A 129 -9.58 8.91 33.29
N GLU A 130 -10.90 8.76 33.37
CA GLU A 130 -11.69 9.17 34.53
C GLU A 130 -11.21 8.46 35.81
N SER A 131 -10.95 7.14 35.75
CA SER A 131 -10.45 6.40 36.90
C SER A 131 -9.07 6.85 37.39
N VAL A 132 -8.18 7.26 36.47
CA VAL A 132 -6.84 7.76 36.82
C VAL A 132 -6.95 9.14 37.48
N ILE A 133 -7.82 10.01 36.95
CA ILE A 133 -8.06 11.36 37.48
C ILE A 133 -8.74 11.29 38.87
N ASP A 134 -9.72 10.40 39.03
CA ASP A 134 -10.47 10.24 40.28
C ASP A 134 -9.68 9.49 41.37
N SER A 135 -8.56 8.85 41.02
CA SER A 135 -7.76 8.08 41.96
C SER A 135 -7.07 9.00 42.98
N SER A 136 -7.23 8.68 44.28
CA SER A 136 -6.60 9.40 45.40
C SER A 136 -5.06 9.24 45.47
N GLN A 137 -4.47 8.49 44.54
CA GLN A 137 -3.02 8.26 44.38
C GLN A 137 -2.42 9.14 43.28
N PHE A 138 -3.12 10.19 42.87
CA PHE A 138 -2.60 11.17 41.92
C PHE A 138 -1.37 11.88 42.52
N HIS A 139 -0.19 11.35 42.20
CA HIS A 139 1.10 11.89 42.63
C HIS A 139 1.82 12.53 41.45
N PHE A 140 2.34 13.74 41.68
CA PHE A 140 3.12 14.50 40.71
C PHE A 140 4.60 14.03 40.75
N GLU A 141 5.04 13.18 39.81
CA GLU A 141 6.45 12.71 39.72
C GLU A 141 7.08 13.01 38.35
N HIS A 142 7.95 14.02 38.24
CA HIS A 142 8.54 14.53 36.96
C HIS A 142 8.88 13.42 35.93
N THR A 143 8.23 13.43 34.75
CA THR A 143 8.55 12.50 33.65
C THR A 143 8.88 13.24 32.35
N ASP A 144 9.93 12.80 31.67
CA ASP A 144 10.44 13.37 30.43
C ASP A 144 9.69 12.85 29.19
N ILE A 145 8.39 13.13 29.08
CA ILE A 145 7.55 12.77 27.90
C ILE A 145 7.35 13.98 26.98
N ALA A 146 8.32 14.89 26.94
CA ALA A 146 8.28 16.02 26.05
C ALA A 146 8.46 15.53 24.61
N CYS A 147 7.51 15.90 23.74
CA CYS A 147 7.54 15.59 22.30
C CYS A 147 8.84 15.99 21.58
N CYS A 148 9.60 16.94 22.12
CA CYS A 148 10.82 17.44 21.49
C CYS A 148 12.08 16.62 21.83
N GLN A 149 11.99 15.57 22.65
CA GLN A 149 13.13 14.75 23.10
C GLN A 149 13.12 13.34 22.48
N LEU A 150 12.83 13.26 21.18
CA LEU A 150 12.90 12.01 20.40
C LEU A 150 14.32 11.70 19.96
N GLN A 151 14.83 10.54 20.40
CA GLN A 151 16.05 10.00 19.84
C GLN A 151 15.73 9.38 18.47
N PRO A 152 16.41 9.80 17.38
CA PRO A 152 16.14 9.29 16.04
C PRO A 152 16.26 7.76 15.94
N GLU A 153 17.14 7.17 16.75
CA GLU A 153 17.40 5.72 16.79
C GLU A 153 16.22 4.89 17.32
N SER A 154 15.31 5.50 18.07
CA SER A 154 14.13 4.84 18.66
C SER A 154 12.93 4.80 17.73
N LEU A 155 12.98 5.55 16.62
CA LEU A 155 11.90 5.67 15.66
C LEU A 155 12.03 4.59 14.58
N LYS A 156 10.90 3.96 14.23
CA LYS A 156 10.81 2.96 13.16
C LYS A 156 9.66 3.30 12.24
N TYR A 157 9.93 3.23 10.93
CA TYR A 157 8.89 3.41 9.93
C TYR A 157 7.77 2.38 10.13
N ASN A 158 6.54 2.87 10.16
CA ASN A 158 5.35 2.03 10.23
C ASN A 158 4.40 2.35 9.08
N GLU A 159 4.15 1.36 8.23
CA GLU A 159 3.25 1.49 7.06
C GLU A 159 1.81 1.87 7.44
N HIS A 160 1.34 1.43 8.61
CA HIS A 160 -0.01 1.75 9.10
C HIS A 160 -0.19 3.24 9.43
N PHE A 161 0.89 3.90 9.86
CA PHE A 161 0.88 5.33 10.20
C PHE A 161 1.53 6.21 9.12
N GLY A 162 2.26 5.63 8.18
CA GLY A 162 2.93 6.32 7.07
C GLY A 162 4.10 7.21 7.51
N VAL A 163 4.58 7.06 8.73
CA VAL A 163 5.67 7.87 9.31
C VAL A 163 6.53 7.03 10.27
N ASP A 164 7.70 7.54 10.61
CA ASP A 164 8.54 6.95 11.65
C ASP A 164 7.91 7.19 13.02
N ILE A 165 7.65 6.11 13.76
CA ILE A 165 7.00 6.19 15.08
C ILE A 165 7.75 5.36 16.12
N THR A 166 7.44 5.61 17.39
CA THR A 166 7.77 4.69 18.49
C THR A 166 6.50 4.26 19.22
N LEU A 167 6.33 2.95 19.39
CA LEU A 167 5.22 2.33 20.12
C LEU A 167 5.50 2.22 21.63
N ASP A 168 6.69 2.61 22.07
CA ASP A 168 7.14 2.44 23.45
C ASP A 168 6.65 3.58 24.35
N ARG A 169 6.37 4.74 23.76
CA ARG A 169 5.94 5.95 24.48
C ARG A 169 4.96 6.78 23.66
N GLY A 170 4.22 7.65 24.36
CA GLY A 170 3.45 8.74 23.77
C GLY A 170 4.20 10.07 23.88
N CYS A 171 3.53 11.12 23.44
CA CYS A 171 4.06 12.46 23.25
C CYS A 171 3.14 13.44 23.98
N MET A 172 3.67 14.29 24.87
CA MET A 172 2.87 15.34 25.51
C MET A 172 3.34 16.75 25.12
N THR A 173 2.39 17.58 24.71
CA THR A 173 2.56 18.99 24.37
C THR A 173 1.74 19.88 25.28
N PHE A 174 2.29 21.02 25.69
CA PHE A 174 1.63 22.02 26.52
C PHE A 174 1.60 23.36 25.81
N PRO A 175 0.49 24.11 25.89
CA PRO A 175 0.50 25.52 25.52
C PRO A 175 1.38 26.29 26.50
N TYR A 176 2.09 27.30 25.97
CA TYR A 176 3.11 28.08 26.69
C TYR A 176 2.75 28.38 28.15
N SER A 177 3.66 28.02 29.07
CA SER A 177 3.80 28.52 30.44
C SER A 177 2.86 28.05 31.56
N HIS A 178 2.35 26.82 31.53
CA HIS A 178 1.63 26.27 32.69
C HIS A 178 2.18 24.95 33.25
N THR A 179 1.93 24.81 34.55
CA THR A 179 2.44 23.90 35.59
C THR A 179 2.61 22.41 35.25
N PRO A 180 3.44 21.65 36.01
CA PRO A 180 3.81 20.26 35.74
C PRO A 180 2.68 19.22 35.72
N ALA A 181 1.44 19.63 35.99
CA ALA A 181 0.32 18.74 36.28
C ALA A 181 -0.01 17.73 35.17
N GLY A 182 0.17 18.12 33.91
CA GLY A 182 -0.09 17.19 32.81
C GLY A 182 0.98 16.13 32.61
N LEU A 183 2.25 16.37 32.96
CA LEU A 183 3.36 15.47 32.59
C LEU A 183 3.22 14.05 33.18
N TYR A 184 2.37 13.87 34.20
CA TYR A 184 2.20 12.61 34.93
C TYR A 184 1.16 11.69 34.32
N ILE A 185 0.17 12.30 33.71
CA ILE A 185 -0.95 11.64 33.06
C ILE A 185 -0.45 10.82 31.84
N GLY A 186 0.62 11.29 31.18
CA GLY A 186 1.15 10.69 29.97
C GLY A 186 1.58 9.22 30.08
N LYS A 187 2.20 8.77 31.19
CA LYS A 187 2.64 7.36 31.33
C LYS A 187 1.45 6.40 31.44
N SER A 188 0.50 6.72 32.30
CA SER A 188 -0.70 5.91 32.50
C SER A 188 -1.50 5.82 31.20
N PHE A 189 -1.63 6.94 30.48
CA PHE A 189 -2.32 6.97 29.19
C PHE A 189 -1.59 6.19 28.12
N CYS A 190 -0.25 6.29 28.09
CA CYS A 190 0.56 5.51 27.18
C CYS A 190 0.34 3.99 27.38
N ALA A 191 0.32 3.52 28.62
CA ALA A 191 0.10 2.10 28.91
C ALA A 191 -1.29 1.63 28.44
N ALA A 192 -2.34 2.42 28.73
CA ALA A 192 -3.70 2.10 28.26
C ALA A 192 -3.81 2.11 26.73
N PHE A 193 -3.28 3.15 26.08
CA PHE A 193 -3.31 3.29 24.62
C PHE A 193 -2.50 2.20 23.92
N GLN A 194 -1.40 1.75 24.52
CA GLN A 194 -0.61 0.62 24.02
C GLN A 194 -1.39 -0.70 24.13
N VAL A 195 -2.11 -0.94 25.22
CA VAL A 195 -2.97 -2.12 25.36
C VAL A 195 -4.09 -2.09 24.34
N HIS A 196 -4.77 -0.95 24.17
CA HIS A 196 -5.85 -0.83 23.21
C HIS A 196 -5.38 -0.96 21.75
N LEU A 197 -4.19 -0.45 21.41
CA LEU A 197 -3.60 -0.65 20.09
C LEU A 197 -3.26 -2.13 19.83
N LYS A 198 -2.87 -2.89 20.87
CA LYS A 198 -2.69 -4.35 20.76
C LYS A 198 -4.01 -5.09 20.57
N GLU A 199 -5.08 -4.65 21.23
CA GLU A 199 -6.42 -5.22 21.08
C GLU A 199 -7.03 -4.92 19.71
N VAL A 200 -6.87 -3.70 19.21
CA VAL A 200 -7.43 -3.22 17.94
C VAL A 200 -6.30 -2.62 17.09
N PRO A 201 -5.59 -3.42 16.29
CA PRO A 201 -4.45 -2.96 15.49
C PRO A 201 -4.85 -2.02 14.34
N SER A 202 -6.15 -1.90 14.06
CA SER A 202 -6.67 -0.93 13.08
C SER A 202 -6.87 0.48 13.63
N LEU A 203 -6.56 0.70 14.90
CA LEU A 203 -6.56 2.04 15.49
C LEU A 203 -5.45 2.89 14.87
N LEU A 204 -5.79 4.14 14.58
CA LEU A 204 -4.84 5.17 14.20
C LEU A 204 -4.39 5.91 15.46
N TRP A 205 -3.96 7.16 15.29
CA TRP A 205 -3.55 8.04 16.37
C TRP A 205 -4.61 8.16 17.47
N GLN A 206 -4.16 8.06 18.71
CA GLN A 206 -4.98 8.27 19.90
C GLN A 206 -4.59 9.61 20.53
N TYR A 207 -5.61 10.41 20.83
CA TYR A 207 -5.44 11.77 21.34
C TYR A 207 -6.19 11.95 22.65
N PHE A 208 -5.57 12.65 23.58
CA PHE A 208 -6.22 13.22 24.74
C PHE A 208 -5.88 14.71 24.80
N ILE A 209 -6.92 15.54 24.90
CA ILE A 209 -6.79 16.99 25.05
C ILE A 209 -7.53 17.38 26.30
N SER A 210 -6.82 17.92 27.28
CA SER A 210 -7.42 18.43 28.51
C SER A 210 -7.93 19.86 28.34
N HIS A 211 -8.77 20.29 29.28
CA HIS A 211 -9.36 21.63 29.29
C HIS A 211 -8.31 22.76 29.38
N ASP A 212 -7.18 22.52 30.03
CA ASP A 212 -6.04 23.45 30.11
C ASP A 212 -5.19 23.48 28.83
N GLY A 213 -5.56 22.70 27.82
CA GLY A 213 -4.90 22.64 26.52
C GLY A 213 -3.71 21.69 26.46
N ALA A 214 -3.42 20.92 27.52
CA ALA A 214 -2.43 19.86 27.41
C ALA A 214 -2.91 18.80 26.42
N HIS A 215 -2.02 18.39 25.52
CA HIS A 215 -2.32 17.47 24.45
C HIS A 215 -1.36 16.29 24.48
N PHE A 216 -1.93 15.10 24.65
CA PHE A 216 -1.23 13.83 24.63
C PHE A 216 -1.58 13.05 23.38
N GLU A 217 -0.57 12.51 22.72
CA GLU A 217 -0.66 11.79 21.46
C GLU A 217 0.09 10.46 21.55
N TYR A 218 -0.48 9.41 20.96
CA TYR A 218 0.16 8.09 20.87
C TYR A 218 -0.17 7.44 19.52
N PRO A 219 0.78 6.74 18.86
CA PRO A 219 2.20 6.61 19.23
C PRO A 219 2.99 7.93 19.11
N ASP A 220 4.22 7.97 19.61
CA ASP A 220 5.09 9.16 19.51
C ASP A 220 5.77 9.22 18.12
N HIS A 221 5.95 10.41 17.57
CA HIS A 221 6.40 10.64 16.20
C HIS A 221 7.16 11.97 16.06
N PRO A 222 8.07 12.11 15.08
CA PRO A 222 8.81 13.34 14.88
C PRO A 222 7.86 14.47 14.47
N LYS A 223 7.95 15.60 15.17
CA LYS A 223 7.23 16.84 14.84
C LYS A 223 8.18 17.78 14.11
N PHE A 224 7.88 18.06 12.84
CA PHE A 224 8.56 19.11 12.09
C PHE A 224 7.91 20.45 12.46
N PHE A 225 8.60 21.25 13.28
CA PHE A 225 8.25 22.64 13.54
C PHE A 225 9.01 23.56 12.59
#